data_AF-A0A0P0Z7R5-F1
#
_entry.id   AF-A0A0P0Z7R5-F1
#
_cell.length_a   1.000
_cell.length_b   1.000
_cell.length_c   1.000
_cell.angle_alpha   90.00
_cell.angle_beta   90.00
_cell.angle_gamma   90.00
#
_symmetry.space_group_name_H-M   'P 1'
#
loop_
_entity.id
_entity.type
_entity.pdbx_description
1 polymer ?
#
loop_
_entity_poly.entity_id
_entity_poly.type
_entity_poly.pdbx_seq_one_letter_code
_entity_poly.pdbx_strand_id
1 'polypeptide(L)' 'MKASDLTPKTQDELTTELGKLKKEQFNLRFQRATGQLENTSRVKEVRRDIARIKTIARQKAGTAKA' A
#
# COMPACT_ATOMS: atom_id res chain seq x y z
N MET A 1 -1.21 -8.17 1.86
CA MET A 1 -2.67 -7.95 2.01
C MET A 1 -3.44 -8.63 0.86
N LYS A 2 -4.68 -9.10 1.07
CA LYS A 2 -5.55 -9.53 -0.05
C LYS A 2 -6.47 -8.38 -0.46
N ALA A 3 -6.94 -8.40 -1.72
CA ALA A 3 -7.84 -7.36 -2.23
C ALA A 3 -9.17 -7.32 -1.46
N SER A 4 -9.64 -8.49 -1.02
CA SER A 4 -10.86 -8.68 -0.22
C SER A 4 -10.88 -7.85 1.07
N ASP A 5 -9.71 -7.68 1.70
CA ASP A 5 -9.56 -6.97 2.98
C ASP A 5 -9.59 -5.44 2.81
N LEU A 6 -9.45 -4.96 1.58
CA LEU A 6 -9.35 -3.55 1.22
C LEU A 6 -10.66 -3.01 0.63
N THR A 7 -11.52 -3.87 0.10
CA THR A 7 -12.83 -3.51 -0.45
C THR A 7 -13.80 -2.90 0.59
N PRO A 8 -13.93 -3.43 1.83
CA PRO A 8 -14.87 -2.86 2.81
C PRO A 8 -14.39 -1.54 3.41
N LYS A 9 -13.10 -1.20 3.31
CA LYS A 9 -12.53 0.01 3.91
C LYS A 9 -13.06 1.29 3.26
N THR A 10 -13.23 2.35 4.05
CA THR A 10 -13.64 3.67 3.55
C THR A 10 -12.50 4.37 2.79
N GLN A 11 -12.82 5.42 2.03
CA GLN A 11 -11.80 6.16 1.28
C GLN A 11 -10.72 6.75 2.22
N ASP A 12 -11.10 7.22 3.40
CA ASP A 12 -10.20 7.81 4.39
C ASP A 12 -9.33 6.76 5.10
N GLU A 13 -9.85 5.56 5.30
CA GLU A 13 -9.06 4.43 5.79
C GLU A 13 -8.03 3.98 4.75
N LEU A 14 -8.40 3.97 3.45
CA LEU A 14 -7.49 3.65 2.37
C LEU A 14 -6.36 4.67 2.23
N THR A 15 -6.63 5.97 2.40
CA THR A 15 -5.58 7.01 2.38
C THR A 15 -4.65 6.91 3.59
N THR A 16 -5.21 6.63 4.77
CA THR A 16 -4.43 6.41 6.00
C THR A 16 -3.50 5.21 5.86
N GLU A 17 -4.01 4.09 5.37
CA GLU A 17 -3.23 2.87 5.15
C GLU A 17 -2.14 3.06 4.09
N LEU A 18 -2.45 3.81 3.03
CA LEU A 18 -1.48 4.20 2.01
C LEU A 18 -0.34 5.04 2.60
N GLY A 19 -0.65 5.95 3.53
CA GLY A 19 0.35 6.72 4.26
C GLY A 19 1.30 5.85 5.08
N LYS A 20 0.75 4.88 5.81
CA LYS A 20 1.54 3.91 6.60
C LYS A 20 2.48 3.10 5.71
N LEU A 21 1.97 2.53 4.62
CA LEU A 21 2.76 1.72 3.69
C LEU A 21 3.85 2.54 2.97
N LYS A 22 3.61 3.82 2.68
CA LYS A 22 4.64 4.71 2.14
C LYS A 22 5.77 4.96 3.13
N LYS A 23 5.45 5.15 4.41
CA LYS A 23 6.46 5.30 5.47
C LYS A 23 7.29 4.02 5.62
N GLU A 24 6.63 2.87 5.60
CA GLU A 24 7.31 1.57 5.62
C GLU A 24 8.20 1.38 4.38
N GLN A 25 7.71 1.74 3.19
CA GLN A 25 8.51 1.70 1.95
C GLN A 25 9.76 2.57 2.05
N PHE A 26 9.65 3.77 2.63
CA PHE A 26 10.79 4.65 2.86
C PHE A 26 11.82 4.00 3.79
N ASN A 27 11.37 3.44 4.91
CA ASN A 27 12.25 2.73 5.85
C ASN A 27 12.95 1.54 5.19
N LEU A 28 12.24 0.74 4.39
CA LEU A 28 12.83 -0.38 3.67
C LEU A 28 13.84 0.07 2.61
N ARG A 29 13.62 1.21 1.95
CA ARG A 29 14.60 1.81 1.02
C ARG A 29 15.84 2.30 1.76
N PHE A 30 15.65 2.88 2.95
CA PHE A 30 16.75 3.33 3.80
C PHE A 30 17.59 2.14 4.29
N GLN A 31 16.94 1.11 4.85
CA GLN A 31 17.60 -0.14 5.25
C GLN A 31 18.35 -0.82 4.10
N ARG A 32 17.80 -0.77 2.89
CA ARG A 32 18.49 -1.29 1.70
C ARG A 32 19.76 -0.50 1.38
N ALA A 33 19.71 0.82 1.51
CA ALA A 33 20.86 1.68 1.25
C ALA A 33 21.96 1.53 2.33
N THR A 34 21.58 1.27 3.59
CA THR A 34 22.52 1.03 4.69
C THR A 34 23.02 -0.42 4.78
N GLY A 35 22.52 -1.32 3.92
CA GLY A 35 22.89 -2.74 3.93
C GLY A 35 22.26 -3.56 5.07
N GLN A 36 21.32 -2.99 5.81
CA GLN A 36 20.64 -3.61 6.97
C GLN A 36 19.30 -4.27 6.59
N LEU A 37 19.04 -4.45 5.30
CA LEU A 37 17.77 -5.03 4.84
C LEU A 37 17.79 -6.56 4.95
N GLU A 38 17.19 -7.09 6.00
CA GLU A 38 17.09 -8.54 6.23
C GLU A 38 16.00 -9.20 5.37
N ASN A 39 14.85 -8.54 5.18
CA ASN A 39 13.71 -9.12 4.47
C ASN A 39 13.42 -8.41 3.13
N THR A 40 13.96 -8.95 2.05
CA THR A 40 13.74 -8.43 0.68
C THR A 40 12.34 -8.74 0.14
N SER A 41 11.70 -9.83 0.59
CA SER A 41 10.33 -10.19 0.22
C SER A 41 9.33 -9.11 0.64
N ARG A 42 9.55 -8.50 1.81
CA ARG A 42 8.70 -7.43 2.33
C ARG A 42 8.65 -6.21 1.42
N VAL A 43 9.75 -5.87 0.75
CA VAL A 43 9.79 -4.78 -0.25
C VAL A 43 8.79 -5.02 -1.39
N LYS A 44 8.72 -6.26 -1.88
CA LYS A 44 7.80 -6.65 -2.96
C LYS A 44 6.35 -6.65 -2.48
N GLU A 45 6.10 -7.06 -1.25
CA GLU A 45 4.78 -7.03 -0.63
C GLU A 45 4.25 -5.61 -0.47
N VAL A 46 5.03 -4.72 0.16
CA VAL A 46 4.65 -3.31 0.38
C VAL A 46 4.35 -2.63 -0.96
N ARG A 47 5.15 -2.88 -2.01
CA ARG A 47 4.89 -2.36 -3.35
C ARG A 47 3.55 -2.85 -3.92
N ARG A 48 3.23 -4.14 -3.74
CA ARG A 48 1.97 -4.73 -4.20
C ARG A 48 0.77 -4.19 -3.42
N ASP A 49 0.91 -4.04 -2.11
CA ASP A 49 -0.16 -3.53 -1.24
C ASP A 49 -0.49 -2.07 -1.57
N ILE A 50 0.52 -1.22 -1.82
CA ILE A 50 0.31 0.16 -2.30
C ILE A 50 -0.45 0.16 -3.64
N ALA A 51 -0.09 -0.72 -4.58
CA ALA A 51 -0.76 -0.81 -5.88
C ALA A 51 -2.23 -1.25 -5.74
N ARG A 52 -2.52 -2.21 -4.87
CA ARG A 52 -3.89 -2.68 -4.59
C ARG A 52 -4.75 -1.57 -4.01
N ILE A 53 -4.25 -0.83 -3.01
CA ILE A 53 -4.98 0.29 -2.40
C ILE A 53 -5.30 1.37 -3.45
N LYS A 54 -4.31 1.75 -4.27
CA LYS A 54 -4.53 2.73 -5.36
C LYS A 54 -5.58 2.25 -6.36
N THR A 55 -5.58 0.96 -6.67
CA THR A 55 -6.55 0.36 -7.61
C THR A 55 -7.97 0.43 -7.05
N ILE A 56 -8.16 0.03 -5.79
CA ILE A 56 -9.46 0.04 -5.13
C ILE A 56 -9.96 1.48 -4.92
N ALA A 57 -9.08 2.39 -4.50
CA ALA A 57 -9.42 3.81 -4.40
C ALA A 57 -9.89 4.39 -5.74
N ARG A 58 -9.26 3.97 -6.86
CA ARG A 58 -9.69 4.37 -8.21
C ARG A 58 -11.01 3.72 -8.62
N GLN A 59 -11.23 2.44 -8.28
CA GLN A 59 -12.51 1.76 -8.53
C GLN A 59 -13.67 2.47 -7.80
N LYS A 60 -13.49 2.80 -6.52
CA LYS A 60 -14.49 3.55 -5.72
C LYS A 60 -14.78 4.95 -6.27
N ALA A 61 -13.75 5.64 -6.76
CA ALA A 61 -13.92 6.95 -7.41
C ALA A 61 -14.62 6.85 -8.78
N GLY A 62 -14.41 5.76 -9.52
CA GLY A 62 -15.05 5.50 -10.81
C GLY A 62 -16.53 5.11 -10.69
N THR A 63 -16.89 4.35 -9.65
CA THR A 63 -18.30 3.97 -9.39
C THR A 63 -19.16 5.15 -8.92
N ALA A 64 -18.56 6.18 -8.32
CA ALA A 64 -19.29 7.39 -7.90
C ALA A 64 -19.64 8.34 -9.07
N LYS A 65 -19.15 8.07 -10.29
CA LYS A 65 -19.39 8.87 -11.51
C LYS A 65 -20.34 8.20 -12.51
N ALA A 66 -21.01 7.12 -12.14
CA ALA A 66 -21.95 6.38 -12.98
C ALA A 66 -23.38 6.53 -12.46
#